data_AF-A0A937DWT1-F1
#
_entry.id   AF-A0A937DWT1-F1
#
_cell.length_a   1.000
_cell.length_b   1.000
_cell.length_c   1.000
_cell.angle_alpha   90.00
_cell.angle_beta   90.00
_cell.angle_gamma   90.00
#
_symmetry.space_group_name_H-M   'P 1'
#
loop_
_entity.id
_entity.type
_entity.pdbx_description
1 polymer ?
#
loop_
_entity_poly.entity_id
_entity_poly.type
_entity_poly.pdbx_seq_one_letter_code
_entity_poly.pdbx_strand_id
1 'polypeptide(L)'
;MIIKKNLSLKSIYEFAGHHLLWLGGWMLLVSTVYYFTRWPFMTIPWLPLSLIGTAVAFYVGFKNNQSYDRVWEARKIWGAIVNNSRKLGAMVRNYHSVEAEAPSEAELRKQILLRHIAYLYQLREQLLKPSPWEHISLRWMFGSFNRKRRERLFERYRQELNEIAGRPYLDPEERKSLEGFSNKATQLLDIQTQQVQALFEKRAINQMQQVSLQDVLNGFYDEQGKAERIKNFPFPRKFASFSFVFVCIFVFLLPFGIVAEFSKLGDMFIWLSVPVGMIVGWVYVVMEMIGDYSENPFEGLHNDIPMLALCRTIEIDLLQMLGEKDIPAPIQPKEHVLL
;
A
#
# COMPACT_ATOMS: atom_id res chain seq x y z
N MET A 1 5.40 2.33 3.74
CA MET A 1 4.79 2.46 5.09
C MET A 1 5.47 3.50 5.95
N ILE A 2 4.72 4.49 6.45
CA ILE A 2 5.20 5.43 7.47
C ILE A 2 5.30 4.70 8.81
N ILE A 3 6.45 4.78 9.48
CA ILE A 3 6.70 4.09 10.76
C ILE A 3 6.80 5.03 11.97
N LYS A 4 6.90 6.34 11.75
CA LYS A 4 7.02 7.32 12.82
C LYS A 4 5.68 7.52 13.52
N LYS A 5 5.68 7.39 14.85
CA LYS A 5 4.48 7.52 15.70
C LYS A 5 3.77 8.87 15.53
N ASN A 6 4.54 9.96 15.44
CA ASN A 6 4.01 11.31 15.32
C ASN A 6 4.44 11.93 13.99
N LEU A 7 3.47 12.33 13.17
CA LEU A 7 3.72 13.10 11.95
C LEU A 7 4.17 14.52 12.33
N SER A 8 5.21 15.03 11.67
CA SER A 8 5.61 16.43 11.83
C SER A 8 4.63 17.36 11.12
N LEU A 9 4.51 18.60 11.59
CA LEU A 9 3.69 19.63 10.90
C LEU A 9 4.09 19.78 9.43
N LYS A 10 5.39 19.68 9.12
CA LYS A 10 5.90 19.67 7.74
C LYS A 10 5.30 18.51 6.92
N SER A 11 5.27 17.30 7.48
CA SER A 11 4.71 16.12 6.78
C SER A 11 3.20 16.25 6.56
N ILE A 12 2.47 16.77 7.54
CA ILE A 12 1.03 17.06 7.42
C ILE A 12 0.78 18.11 6.33
N TYR A 13 1.62 19.16 6.29
CA TYR A 13 1.53 20.21 5.28
C TYR A 13 1.86 19.70 3.87
N GLU A 14 2.90 18.88 3.72
CA GLU A 14 3.27 18.26 2.44
C GLU A 14 2.17 17.33 1.92
N PHE A 15 1.44 16.64 2.80
CA PHE A 15 0.34 15.77 2.42
C PHE A 15 -0.92 16.56 2.01
N ALA A 16 -1.41 17.45 2.86
CA ALA A 16 -2.71 18.11 2.67
C ALA A 16 -2.71 19.63 2.89
N GLY A 17 -1.59 20.23 3.29
CA GLY A 17 -1.51 21.66 3.62
C GLY A 17 -1.76 22.61 2.45
N HIS A 18 -1.42 22.20 1.23
CA HIS A 18 -1.72 22.98 0.03
C HIS A 18 -3.23 23.21 -0.18
N HIS A 19 -4.11 22.36 0.40
CA HIS A 19 -5.54 22.59 0.34
C HIS A 19 -6.01 23.80 1.17
N LEU A 20 -5.26 24.18 2.21
CA LEU A 20 -5.57 25.37 3.00
C LEU A 20 -5.54 26.65 2.15
N LEU A 21 -4.70 26.71 1.10
CA LEU A 21 -4.57 27.91 0.27
C LEU A 21 -5.84 28.21 -0.53
N TRP A 22 -6.39 27.22 -1.24
CA TRP A 22 -7.61 27.43 -2.02
C TRP A 22 -8.86 27.46 -1.12
N LEU A 23 -8.88 26.71 -0.02
CA LEU A 23 -9.94 26.81 0.99
C LEU A 23 -9.99 28.22 1.58
N GLY A 24 -8.83 28.78 1.92
CA GLY A 24 -8.70 30.14 2.41
C GLY A 24 -9.13 31.17 1.38
N GLY A 25 -8.70 31.00 0.12
CA GLY A 25 -9.16 31.85 -0.98
C GLY A 25 -10.68 31.82 -1.16
N TRP A 26 -11.29 30.64 -1.11
CA TRP A 26 -12.75 30.48 -1.24
C TRP A 26 -13.52 31.09 -0.06
N MET A 27 -13.09 30.79 1.16
CA MET A 27 -13.68 31.36 2.37
C MET A 27 -13.55 32.89 2.38
N LEU A 28 -12.35 33.41 2.06
CA LEU A 28 -12.10 34.85 2.00
C LEU A 28 -12.98 35.54 0.96
N LEU A 29 -13.11 34.95 -0.23
CA LEU A 29 -13.97 35.48 -1.29
C LEU A 29 -15.42 35.61 -0.82
N VAL A 30 -16.01 34.53 -0.31
CA VAL A 30 -17.41 34.55 0.14
C VAL A 30 -17.60 35.51 1.31
N SER A 31 -16.72 35.50 2.31
CA SER A 31 -16.82 36.40 3.46
C SER A 31 -16.67 37.87 3.07
N THR A 32 -15.80 38.18 2.10
CA THR A 32 -15.63 39.53 1.56
C THR A 32 -16.88 39.99 0.81
N VAL A 33 -17.40 39.16 -0.10
CA VAL A 33 -18.64 39.47 -0.84
C VAL A 33 -19.79 39.70 0.13
N TYR A 34 -19.93 38.85 1.17
CA TYR A 34 -20.97 39.00 2.17
C TYR A 34 -20.83 40.31 2.96
N TYR A 35 -19.61 40.63 3.41
CA TYR A 35 -19.33 41.81 4.21
C TYR A 35 -19.78 43.10 3.51
N PHE A 36 -19.47 43.24 2.21
CA PHE A 36 -19.78 44.43 1.42
C PHE A 36 -21.21 44.47 0.87
N THR A 37 -21.77 43.33 0.45
CA THR A 37 -23.08 43.32 -0.21
C THR A 37 -24.24 43.09 0.75
N ARG A 38 -24.00 42.42 1.89
CA ARG A 38 -25.02 41.94 2.83
C ARG A 38 -26.17 41.19 2.16
N TRP A 39 -25.88 40.54 1.02
CA TRP A 39 -26.92 39.92 0.21
C TRP A 39 -27.54 38.73 0.95
N PRO A 40 -28.82 38.80 1.37
CA PRO A 40 -29.45 37.75 2.19
C PRO A 40 -29.56 36.40 1.48
N PHE A 41 -29.65 36.40 0.14
CA PHE A 41 -29.74 35.17 -0.66
C PHE A 41 -28.42 34.37 -0.73
N MET A 42 -27.32 34.96 -0.27
CA MET A 42 -26.03 34.28 -0.22
C MET A 42 -25.89 33.40 1.03
N THR A 43 -26.74 33.58 2.04
CA THR A 43 -26.66 32.79 3.28
C THR A 43 -27.56 31.57 3.24
N ILE A 44 -27.04 30.45 3.73
CA ILE A 44 -27.80 29.21 3.89
C ILE A 44 -28.01 29.00 5.40
N PRO A 45 -29.21 28.57 5.83
CA PRO A 45 -29.44 28.25 7.24
C PRO A 45 -28.43 27.21 7.76
N TRP A 46 -27.89 27.44 8.96
CA TRP A 46 -26.85 26.58 9.54
C TRP A 46 -27.33 25.15 9.77
N LEU A 47 -28.58 24.95 10.20
CA LEU A 47 -29.11 23.64 10.56
C LEU A 47 -29.14 22.65 9.38
N PRO A 48 -29.64 22.99 8.18
CA PRO A 48 -29.47 22.17 6.98
C PRO A 48 -28.01 21.87 6.64
N LEU A 49 -27.12 22.86 6.73
CA LEU A 49 -25.70 22.67 6.40
C LEU A 49 -25.02 21.72 7.39
N SER A 50 -25.29 21.83 8.68
CA SER A 50 -24.72 20.96 9.72
C SER A 50 -25.24 19.53 9.60
N LEU A 51 -26.51 19.34 9.19
CA LEU A 51 -27.06 18.03 8.86
C LEU A 51 -26.34 17.40 7.67
N ILE A 52 -26.13 18.15 6.58
CA ILE A 52 -25.35 17.69 5.42
C ILE A 52 -23.93 17.33 5.82
N GLY A 53 -23.24 18.20 6.58
CA GLY A 53 -21.90 17.93 7.08
C GLY A 53 -21.82 16.65 7.90
N THR A 54 -22.75 16.47 8.83
CA THR A 54 -22.84 15.25 9.65
C THR A 54 -23.03 14.01 8.78
N ALA A 55 -23.94 14.04 7.80
CA ALA A 55 -24.15 12.93 6.86
C ALA A 55 -22.90 12.62 6.02
N VAL A 56 -22.20 13.64 5.53
CA VAL A 56 -20.95 13.51 4.78
C VAL A 56 -19.86 12.90 5.66
N ALA A 57 -19.72 13.35 6.92
CA ALA A 57 -18.73 12.83 7.85
C ALA A 57 -18.96 11.34 8.15
N PHE A 58 -20.20 10.92 8.35
CA PHE A 58 -20.54 9.50 8.50
C PHE A 58 -20.20 8.71 7.23
N TYR A 59 -20.58 9.20 6.06
CA TYR A 59 -20.31 8.53 4.79
C TYR A 59 -18.81 8.33 4.55
N VAL A 60 -18.02 9.39 4.68
CA VAL A 60 -16.55 9.36 4.56
C VAL A 60 -15.96 8.46 5.63
N GLY A 61 -16.48 8.49 6.87
CA GLY A 61 -16.05 7.59 7.94
C GLY A 61 -16.22 6.11 7.59
N PHE A 62 -17.38 5.73 7.04
CA PHE A 62 -17.60 4.36 6.58
C PHE A 62 -16.67 3.98 5.42
N LYS A 63 -16.49 4.87 4.43
CA LYS A 63 -15.53 4.67 3.34
C LYS A 63 -14.11 4.45 3.88
N ASN A 64 -13.69 5.26 4.85
CA ASN A 64 -12.34 5.18 5.42
C ASN A 64 -12.12 3.85 6.16
N ASN A 65 -13.11 3.37 6.90
CA ASN A 65 -13.02 2.05 7.54
C ASN A 65 -12.85 0.92 6.52
N GLN A 66 -13.65 0.93 5.44
CA GLN A 66 -13.53 -0.08 4.38
C GLN A 66 -12.21 0.02 3.61
N SER A 67 -11.70 1.23 3.40
CA SER A 67 -10.39 1.46 2.77
C SER A 67 -9.26 0.95 3.66
N TYR A 68 -9.34 1.21 4.97
CA TYR A 68 -8.41 0.68 5.96
C TYR A 68 -8.42 -0.85 6.01
N ASP A 69 -9.59 -1.49 5.92
CA ASP A 69 -9.71 -2.96 5.90
C ASP A 69 -8.92 -3.58 4.74
N ARG A 70 -8.84 -2.92 3.58
CA ARG A 70 -8.01 -3.37 2.44
C ARG A 70 -6.52 -3.33 2.76
N VAL A 71 -6.03 -2.26 3.41
CA VAL A 71 -4.64 -2.17 3.87
C VAL A 71 -4.36 -3.23 4.94
N TRP A 72 -5.29 -3.43 5.87
CA TRP A 72 -5.17 -4.44 6.91
C TRP A 72 -5.14 -5.86 6.33
N GLU A 73 -5.98 -6.15 5.33
CA GLU A 73 -5.96 -7.41 4.59
C GLU A 73 -4.62 -7.63 3.89
N ALA A 74 -4.12 -6.62 3.16
CA ALA A 74 -2.80 -6.66 2.53
C ALA A 74 -1.67 -6.94 3.54
N ARG A 75 -1.74 -6.36 4.74
CA ARG A 75 -0.79 -6.64 5.82
C ARG A 75 -0.87 -8.07 6.34
N LYS A 76 -2.09 -8.61 6.52
CA LYS A 76 -2.30 -10.00 6.94
C LYS A 76 -1.73 -10.98 5.90
N ILE A 77 -1.98 -10.72 4.62
CA ILE A 77 -1.48 -11.54 3.50
C ILE A 77 0.04 -11.60 3.52
N TRP A 78 0.71 -10.45 3.54
CA TRP A 78 2.17 -10.42 3.59
C TRP A 78 2.73 -10.99 4.89
N GLY A 79 2.03 -10.85 6.02
CA GLY A 79 2.40 -11.52 7.27
C GLY A 79 2.31 -13.05 7.18
N ALA A 80 1.30 -13.57 6.50
CA ALA A 80 1.17 -15.00 6.20
C ALA A 80 2.28 -15.49 5.27
N ILE A 81 2.63 -14.70 4.23
CA ILE A 81 3.78 -14.98 3.35
C ILE A 81 5.08 -15.08 4.16
N VAL A 82 5.36 -14.14 5.07
CA VAL A 82 6.55 -14.19 5.95
C VAL A 82 6.57 -15.49 6.76
N ASN A 83 5.47 -15.82 7.43
CA ASN A 83 5.38 -17.01 8.27
C ASN A 83 5.54 -18.29 7.48
N ASN A 84 4.86 -18.43 6.34
CA ASN A 84 4.94 -19.61 5.50
C ASN A 84 6.33 -19.74 4.86
N SER A 85 7.01 -18.63 4.52
CA SER A 85 8.39 -18.66 4.01
C SER A 85 9.35 -19.24 5.04
N ARG A 86 9.22 -18.85 6.31
CA ARG A 86 10.02 -19.42 7.40
C ARG A 86 9.72 -20.90 7.63
N LYS A 87 8.45 -21.31 7.53
CA LYS A 87 8.07 -22.73 7.59
C LYS A 87 8.71 -23.51 6.45
N LEU A 88 8.64 -23.00 5.22
CA LEU A 88 9.28 -23.61 4.05
C LEU A 88 10.78 -23.78 4.27
N GLY A 89 11.47 -22.71 4.68
CA GLY A 89 12.90 -22.74 5.01
C GLY A 89 13.26 -23.80 6.04
N ALA A 90 12.51 -23.87 7.15
CA ALA A 90 12.73 -24.86 8.19
C ALA A 90 12.46 -26.30 7.72
N MET A 91 11.38 -26.53 6.96
CA MET A 91 11.03 -27.86 6.45
C MET A 91 12.04 -28.33 5.40
N VAL A 92 12.35 -27.50 4.40
CA VAL A 92 13.32 -27.83 3.34
C VAL A 92 14.69 -28.12 3.94
N ARG A 93 15.10 -27.44 5.01
CA ARG A 93 16.37 -27.72 5.69
C ARG A 93 16.39 -29.04 6.48
N ASN A 94 15.31 -29.35 7.19
CA ASN A 94 15.31 -30.44 8.18
C ASN A 94 14.61 -31.73 7.71
N TYR A 95 13.83 -31.69 6.64
CA TYR A 95 13.15 -32.89 6.12
C TYR A 95 14.10 -33.69 5.25
N HIS A 96 14.83 -34.62 5.82
CA HIS A 96 15.71 -35.53 5.10
C HIS A 96 15.25 -36.99 5.26
N SER A 97 15.76 -37.86 4.39
CA SER A 97 15.62 -39.30 4.52
C SER A 97 16.55 -39.82 5.63
N VAL A 98 16.41 -41.09 6.00
CA VAL A 98 17.31 -41.72 7.00
C VAL A 98 18.71 -41.96 6.42
N GLU A 99 18.84 -41.91 5.10
CA GLU A 99 20.09 -42.14 4.38
C GLU A 99 20.95 -40.87 4.34
N ALA A 100 22.25 -41.03 4.12
CA ALA A 100 23.16 -39.89 4.02
C ALA A 100 22.79 -39.03 2.80
N GLU A 101 22.62 -37.73 3.04
CA GLU A 101 22.20 -36.77 2.01
C GLU A 101 23.20 -36.74 0.84
N ALA A 102 22.72 -37.03 -0.37
CA ALA A 102 23.52 -36.92 -1.56
C ALA A 102 23.80 -35.44 -1.87
N PRO A 103 24.98 -35.06 -2.40
CA PRO A 103 25.28 -33.67 -2.77
C PRO A 103 24.24 -33.04 -3.70
N SER A 104 23.61 -33.84 -4.57
CA SER A 104 22.54 -33.39 -5.46
C SER A 104 21.23 -33.02 -4.73
N GLU A 105 21.00 -33.57 -3.54
CA GLU A 105 19.81 -33.27 -2.72
C GLU A 105 19.99 -31.96 -1.96
N ALA A 106 21.17 -31.75 -1.38
CA ALA A 106 21.54 -30.49 -0.74
C ALA A 106 21.44 -29.31 -1.73
N GLU A 107 21.90 -29.52 -2.97
CA GLU A 107 21.76 -28.52 -4.04
C GLU A 107 20.30 -28.26 -4.41
N LEU A 108 19.46 -29.30 -4.53
CA LEU A 108 18.03 -29.13 -4.78
C LEU A 108 17.33 -28.32 -3.69
N ARG A 109 17.63 -28.59 -2.41
CA ARG A 109 17.09 -27.83 -1.27
C ARG A 109 17.50 -26.37 -1.32
N LYS A 110 18.78 -26.11 -1.62
CA LYS A 110 19.30 -24.75 -1.82
C LYS A 110 18.51 -24.03 -2.91
N GLN A 111 18.33 -24.68 -4.05
CA GLN A 111 17.59 -24.09 -5.17
C GLN A 111 16.12 -23.80 -4.84
N ILE A 112 15.43 -24.65 -4.06
CA ILE A 112 14.05 -24.37 -3.61
C ILE A 112 13.99 -23.03 -2.87
N LEU A 113 14.91 -22.81 -1.91
CA LEU A 113 14.91 -21.58 -1.12
C LEU A 113 15.33 -20.34 -1.93
N LEU A 114 16.29 -20.47 -2.84
CA LEU A 114 16.66 -19.38 -3.75
C LEU A 114 15.51 -19.01 -4.70
N ARG A 115 14.82 -20.00 -5.28
CA ARG A 115 13.62 -19.77 -6.10
C ARG A 115 12.50 -19.14 -5.30
N HIS A 116 12.35 -19.50 -4.03
CA HIS A 116 11.38 -18.86 -3.15
C HIS A 116 11.69 -17.37 -2.93
N ILE A 117 12.97 -17.01 -2.75
CA ILE A 117 13.38 -15.60 -2.70
C ILE A 117 13.06 -14.89 -4.02
N ALA A 118 13.33 -15.53 -5.16
CA ALA A 118 12.99 -14.99 -6.47
C ALA A 118 11.47 -14.77 -6.62
N TYR A 119 10.66 -15.71 -6.14
CA TYR A 119 9.20 -15.62 -6.12
C TYR A 119 8.72 -14.39 -5.35
N LEU A 120 9.27 -14.12 -4.16
CA LEU A 120 8.87 -12.96 -3.34
C LEU A 120 9.12 -11.64 -4.07
N TYR A 121 10.30 -11.48 -4.66
CA TYR A 121 10.64 -10.28 -5.42
C TYR A 121 9.83 -10.18 -6.72
N GLN A 122 9.56 -11.30 -7.39
CA GLN A 122 8.73 -11.33 -8.59
C GLN A 122 7.27 -10.96 -8.29
N LEU A 123 6.71 -11.45 -7.17
CA LEU A 123 5.38 -11.09 -6.69
C LEU A 123 5.30 -9.60 -6.34
N ARG A 124 6.31 -9.09 -5.62
CA ARG A 124 6.42 -7.64 -5.32
C ARG A 124 6.38 -6.82 -6.61
N GLU A 125 7.19 -7.17 -7.61
CA GLU A 125 7.22 -6.46 -8.89
C GLU A 125 5.89 -6.52 -9.65
N GLN A 126 5.19 -7.67 -9.60
CA GLN A 126 3.85 -7.80 -10.18
C GLN A 126 2.83 -6.89 -9.49
N LEU A 127 2.82 -6.86 -8.17
CA LEU A 127 1.89 -6.02 -7.39
C LEU A 127 2.19 -4.53 -7.53
N LEU A 128 3.43 -4.14 -7.83
CA LEU A 128 3.86 -2.76 -8.07
C LEU A 128 3.55 -2.23 -9.48
N LYS A 129 3.09 -3.09 -10.40
CA LYS A 129 2.69 -2.66 -11.75
C LYS A 129 1.49 -1.71 -11.65
N PRO A 130 1.56 -0.49 -12.21
CA PRO A 130 0.46 0.48 -12.11
C PRO A 130 -0.83 -0.03 -12.76
N SER A 131 -1.94 0.00 -12.04
CA SER A 131 -3.28 -0.21 -12.59
C SER A 131 -3.90 1.13 -13.04
N PRO A 132 -4.82 1.16 -14.03
CA PRO A 132 -5.36 2.42 -14.59
C PRO A 132 -6.03 3.36 -13.58
N TRP A 133 -6.49 2.81 -12.47
CA TRP A 133 -7.26 3.51 -11.44
C TRP A 133 -6.44 3.91 -10.20
N GLU A 134 -5.15 3.61 -10.20
CA GLU A 134 -4.23 3.98 -9.11
C GLU A 134 -3.78 5.43 -9.27
N HIS A 135 -3.37 6.06 -8.17
CA HIS A 135 -3.06 7.49 -8.12
C HIS A 135 -1.94 7.86 -9.09
N ILE A 136 -0.97 6.96 -9.28
CA ILE A 136 0.15 7.12 -10.22
C ILE A 136 -0.26 7.08 -11.70
N SER A 137 -1.39 6.44 -12.02
CA SER A 137 -1.91 6.27 -13.38
C SER A 137 -2.88 7.38 -13.80
N LEU A 138 -3.27 8.25 -12.85
CA LEU A 138 -4.16 9.37 -13.13
C LEU A 138 -3.56 10.33 -14.17
N ARG A 139 -4.44 11.01 -14.90
CA ARG A 139 -4.02 12.03 -15.89
C ARG A 139 -3.61 13.32 -15.19
N TRP A 140 -2.90 14.17 -15.94
CA TRP A 140 -2.59 15.54 -15.55
C TRP A 140 -1.70 15.65 -14.29
N MET A 141 -1.80 16.78 -13.56
CA MET A 141 -0.91 17.08 -12.43
C MET A 141 -1.01 16.05 -11.29
N PHE A 142 -2.19 15.48 -11.03
CA PHE A 142 -2.39 14.52 -9.94
C PHE A 142 -1.57 13.24 -10.14
N GLY A 143 -1.60 12.65 -11.34
CA GLY A 143 -0.76 11.49 -11.62
C GLY A 143 0.72 11.84 -11.71
N SER A 144 1.07 12.98 -12.30
CA SER A 144 2.48 13.41 -12.37
C SER A 144 3.08 13.64 -11.00
N PHE A 145 2.31 14.18 -10.05
CA PHE A 145 2.75 14.41 -8.68
C PHE A 145 3.01 13.08 -7.95
N ASN A 146 2.09 12.12 -8.06
CA ASN A 146 2.25 10.81 -7.42
C ASN A 146 3.35 9.97 -8.06
N ARG A 147 3.53 10.01 -9.38
CA ARG A 147 4.69 9.39 -10.04
C ARG A 147 6.01 9.96 -9.51
N LYS A 148 6.15 11.28 -9.44
CA LYS A 148 7.35 11.93 -8.89
C LYS A 148 7.56 11.62 -7.41
N ARG A 149 6.50 11.39 -6.62
CA ARG A 149 6.61 10.94 -5.22
C ARG A 149 7.12 9.50 -5.14
N ARG A 150 6.58 8.60 -5.96
CA ARG A 150 7.03 7.20 -6.06
C ARG A 150 8.49 7.14 -6.51
N GLU A 151 8.84 7.82 -7.60
CA GLU A 151 10.22 7.86 -8.11
C GLU A 151 11.21 8.35 -7.07
N ARG A 152 10.90 9.47 -6.38
CA ARG A 152 11.75 9.97 -5.28
C ARG A 152 11.90 8.94 -4.15
N LEU A 153 10.84 8.22 -3.81
CA LEU A 153 10.91 7.17 -2.80
C LEU A 153 11.81 6.01 -3.26
N PHE A 154 11.65 5.54 -4.49
CA PHE A 154 12.47 4.46 -5.05
C PHE A 154 13.93 4.87 -5.21
N GLU A 155 14.21 6.11 -5.60
CA GLU A 155 15.58 6.65 -5.70
C GLU A 155 16.30 6.63 -4.34
N ARG A 156 15.58 6.90 -3.23
CA ARG A 156 16.15 6.77 -1.89
C ARG A 156 16.61 5.35 -1.57
N TYR A 157 15.93 4.35 -2.13
CA TYR A 157 16.23 2.93 -1.94
C TYR A 157 17.03 2.33 -3.12
N ARG A 158 17.60 3.16 -3.99
CA ARG A 158 18.28 2.71 -5.21
C ARG A 158 19.43 1.75 -4.93
N GLN A 159 20.19 1.97 -3.87
CA GLN A 159 21.29 1.09 -3.49
C GLN A 159 20.79 -0.32 -3.18
N GLU A 160 19.75 -0.44 -2.36
CA GLU A 160 19.16 -1.73 -1.98
C GLU A 160 18.47 -2.41 -3.17
N LEU A 161 17.81 -1.64 -4.03
CA LEU A 161 17.20 -2.16 -5.26
C LEU A 161 18.26 -2.68 -6.24
N ASN A 162 19.38 -1.98 -6.38
CA ASN A 162 20.51 -2.43 -7.20
C ASN A 162 21.17 -3.67 -6.61
N GLU A 163 21.29 -3.77 -5.28
CA GLU A 163 21.81 -4.97 -4.61
C GLU A 163 20.97 -6.20 -4.95
N ILE A 164 19.63 -6.09 -4.88
CA ILE A 164 18.71 -7.17 -5.24
C ILE A 164 18.86 -7.54 -6.72
N ALA A 165 18.93 -6.54 -7.60
CA ALA A 165 19.11 -6.78 -9.03
C ALA A 165 20.45 -7.47 -9.36
N GLY A 166 21.47 -7.25 -8.52
CA GLY A 166 22.81 -7.85 -8.64
C GLY A 166 22.94 -9.24 -8.03
N ARG A 167 21.97 -9.73 -7.23
CA ARG A 167 21.97 -11.08 -6.65
C ARG A 167 21.13 -12.04 -7.51
N PRO A 168 21.75 -12.94 -8.29
CA PRO A 168 21.00 -13.91 -9.09
C PRO A 168 20.50 -15.05 -8.19
N TYR A 169 19.22 -15.06 -7.84
CA TYR A 169 18.57 -16.21 -7.20
C TYR A 169 18.04 -17.25 -8.20
N LEU A 170 17.99 -16.89 -9.48
CA LEU A 170 17.62 -17.76 -10.59
C LEU A 170 18.76 -17.81 -11.59
N ASP A 171 18.95 -18.98 -12.18
CA ASP A 171 19.86 -19.12 -13.31
C ASP A 171 19.37 -18.29 -14.51
N PRO A 172 20.28 -17.77 -15.35
CA PRO A 172 19.89 -16.95 -16.51
C PRO A 172 18.93 -17.65 -17.48
N GLU A 173 19.12 -18.95 -17.70
CA GLU A 173 18.24 -19.77 -18.55
C GLU A 173 16.85 -19.93 -17.95
N GLU A 174 16.77 -20.11 -16.63
CA GLU A 174 15.49 -20.17 -15.91
C GLU A 174 14.77 -18.82 -15.93
N ARG A 175 15.51 -17.72 -15.74
CA ARG A 175 14.94 -16.37 -15.86
C ARG A 175 14.36 -16.12 -17.25
N LYS A 176 15.03 -16.61 -18.30
CA LYS A 176 14.58 -16.50 -19.68
C LYS A 176 13.33 -17.37 -19.95
N SER A 177 13.25 -18.56 -19.38
CA SER A 177 12.06 -19.42 -19.53
C SER A 177 10.79 -18.76 -18.97
N LEU A 178 10.92 -17.92 -17.95
CA LEU A 178 9.82 -17.17 -17.35
C LEU A 178 9.29 -16.00 -18.19
N GLU A 179 9.99 -15.57 -19.25
CA GLU A 179 9.60 -14.37 -20.01
C GLU A 179 8.25 -14.49 -20.72
N GLY A 180 7.88 -15.69 -21.16
CA GLY A 180 6.63 -15.96 -21.88
C GLY A 180 5.38 -16.05 -20.99
N PHE A 181 5.53 -16.09 -19.67
CA PHE A 181 4.41 -16.28 -18.75
C PHE A 181 3.78 -14.97 -18.32
N SER A 182 2.44 -14.93 -18.31
CA SER A 182 1.66 -13.80 -17.78
C SER A 182 1.85 -13.66 -16.27
N ASN A 183 1.81 -14.78 -15.54
CA ASN A 183 2.03 -14.83 -14.10
C ASN A 183 3.33 -15.57 -13.74
N LYS A 184 4.44 -14.81 -13.75
CA LYS A 184 5.78 -15.33 -13.43
C LYS A 184 5.92 -15.82 -11.98
N ALA A 185 5.26 -15.17 -11.01
CA ALA A 185 5.32 -15.60 -9.61
C ALA A 185 4.65 -16.96 -9.41
N THR A 186 3.48 -17.17 -10.02
CA THR A 186 2.83 -18.49 -10.03
C THR A 186 3.73 -19.56 -10.66
N GLN A 187 4.39 -19.26 -11.78
CA GLN A 187 5.29 -20.22 -12.42
C GLN A 187 6.48 -20.59 -11.51
N LEU A 188 6.99 -19.67 -10.71
CA LEU A 188 8.03 -19.96 -9.73
C LEU A 188 7.54 -20.86 -8.58
N LEU A 189 6.28 -20.77 -8.18
CA LEU A 189 5.69 -21.71 -7.21
C LEU A 189 5.46 -23.11 -7.81
N ASP A 190 5.10 -23.17 -9.10
CA ASP A 190 4.94 -24.44 -9.83
C ASP A 190 6.29 -25.17 -9.95
N ILE A 191 7.35 -24.46 -10.33
CA ILE A 191 8.70 -25.04 -10.39
C ILE A 191 9.13 -25.58 -9.01
N GLN A 192 8.84 -24.86 -7.92
CA GLN A 192 9.12 -25.36 -6.57
C GLN A 192 8.32 -26.62 -6.23
N THR A 193 7.06 -26.72 -6.66
CA THR A 193 6.25 -27.95 -6.53
C THR A 193 6.91 -29.12 -7.25
N GLN A 194 7.40 -28.91 -8.48
CA GLN A 194 8.13 -29.93 -9.23
C GLN A 194 9.41 -30.38 -8.53
N GLN A 195 10.12 -29.48 -7.85
CA GLN A 195 11.30 -29.85 -7.06
C GLN A 195 10.97 -30.67 -5.81
N VAL A 196 9.86 -30.35 -5.13
CA VAL A 196 9.38 -31.17 -4.01
C VAL A 196 9.03 -32.57 -4.49
N GLN A 197 8.40 -32.70 -5.66
CA GLN A 197 8.16 -34.00 -6.31
C GLN A 197 9.48 -34.73 -6.63
N ALA A 198 10.48 -34.03 -7.17
CA ALA A 198 11.78 -34.63 -7.45
C ALA A 198 12.52 -35.11 -6.19
N LEU A 199 12.39 -34.42 -5.05
CA LEU A 199 12.92 -34.88 -3.76
C LEU A 199 12.22 -36.18 -3.31
N PHE A 200 10.91 -36.29 -3.53
CA PHE A 200 10.16 -37.50 -3.21
C PHE A 200 10.54 -38.68 -4.10
N GLU A 201 10.66 -38.47 -5.41
CA GLU A 201 11.08 -39.52 -6.37
C GLU A 201 12.47 -40.07 -6.07
N LYS A 202 13.37 -39.20 -5.61
CA LYS A 202 14.72 -39.57 -5.15
C LYS A 202 14.73 -40.21 -3.77
N ARG A 203 13.59 -40.36 -3.10
CA ARG A 203 13.45 -40.84 -1.71
C ARG A 203 14.20 -39.98 -0.69
N ALA A 204 14.52 -38.72 -1.03
CA ALA A 204 15.14 -37.75 -0.13
C ALA A 204 14.17 -37.22 0.93
N ILE A 205 12.86 -37.38 0.69
CA ILE A 205 11.78 -37.13 1.63
C ILE A 205 10.75 -38.26 1.56
N ASN A 206 10.01 -38.47 2.64
CA ASN A 206 8.88 -39.39 2.67
C ASN A 206 7.55 -38.71 2.27
N GLN A 207 6.49 -39.50 2.10
CA GLN A 207 5.19 -38.99 1.66
C GLN A 207 4.58 -37.98 2.64
N MET A 208 4.71 -38.16 3.96
CA MET A 208 4.18 -37.19 4.94
C MET A 208 4.91 -35.84 4.87
N GLN A 209 6.23 -35.88 4.68
CA GLN A 209 7.05 -34.68 4.46
C GLN A 209 6.69 -33.98 3.15
N GLN A 210 6.47 -34.75 2.08
CA GLN A 210 6.03 -34.21 0.79
C GLN A 210 4.69 -33.49 0.90
N VAL A 211 3.68 -34.12 1.51
CA VAL A 211 2.36 -33.50 1.72
C VAL A 211 2.50 -32.22 2.54
N SER A 212 3.27 -32.26 3.63
CA SER A 212 3.49 -31.09 4.49
C SER A 212 4.16 -29.92 3.75
N LEU A 213 5.14 -30.20 2.89
CA LEU A 213 5.78 -29.19 2.04
C LEU A 213 4.80 -28.63 1.00
N GLN A 214 4.00 -29.51 0.38
CA GLN A 214 3.00 -29.09 -0.59
C GLN A 214 1.94 -28.18 0.04
N ASP A 215 1.49 -28.47 1.27
CA ASP A 215 0.54 -27.62 1.98
C ASP A 215 1.10 -26.21 2.23
N VAL A 216 2.40 -26.09 2.54
CA VAL A 216 3.06 -24.79 2.67
C VAL A 216 3.10 -24.06 1.32
N LEU A 217 3.41 -24.77 0.22
CA LEU A 217 3.41 -24.20 -1.13
C LEU A 217 2.01 -23.73 -1.57
N ASN A 218 0.98 -24.54 -1.31
CA ASN A 218 -0.43 -24.20 -1.54
C ASN A 218 -0.82 -22.92 -0.79
N GLY A 219 -0.32 -22.74 0.44
CA GLY A 219 -0.51 -21.51 1.19
C GLY A 219 0.02 -20.26 0.48
N PHE A 220 1.11 -20.34 -0.30
CA PHE A 220 1.58 -19.20 -1.08
C PHE A 220 0.66 -18.89 -2.27
N TYR A 221 0.09 -19.89 -2.93
CA TYR A 221 -0.92 -19.68 -3.96
C TYR A 221 -2.14 -18.93 -3.42
N ASP A 222 -2.61 -19.31 -2.23
CA ASP A 222 -3.74 -18.65 -1.57
C ASP A 222 -3.44 -17.18 -1.25
N GLU A 223 -2.27 -16.91 -0.65
CA GLU A 223 -1.87 -15.54 -0.30
C GLU A 223 -1.60 -14.68 -1.55
N GLN A 224 -0.99 -15.25 -2.59
CA GLN A 224 -0.82 -14.58 -3.88
C GLN A 224 -2.17 -14.21 -4.49
N GLY A 225 -3.12 -15.16 -4.56
CA GLY A 225 -4.45 -14.92 -5.11
C GLY A 225 -5.22 -13.85 -4.34
N LYS A 226 -5.09 -13.80 -3.00
CA LYS A 226 -5.67 -12.73 -2.18
C LYS A 226 -5.02 -11.37 -2.48
N ALA A 227 -3.69 -11.31 -2.61
CA ALA A 227 -2.99 -10.07 -2.94
C ALA A 227 -3.38 -9.54 -4.34
N GLU A 228 -3.43 -10.43 -5.33
CA GLU A 228 -3.86 -10.13 -6.68
C GLU A 228 -5.32 -9.67 -6.71
N ARG A 229 -6.21 -10.25 -5.90
CA ARG A 229 -7.58 -9.78 -5.77
C ARG A 229 -7.64 -8.33 -5.27
N ILE A 230 -6.87 -7.98 -4.24
CA ILE A 230 -6.78 -6.59 -3.76
C ILE A 230 -6.25 -5.68 -4.87
N LYS A 231 -5.23 -6.11 -5.62
CA LYS A 231 -4.62 -5.32 -6.69
C LYS A 231 -5.55 -5.10 -7.88
N ASN A 232 -6.23 -6.15 -8.34
CA ASN A 232 -6.97 -6.18 -9.60
C ASN A 232 -8.43 -5.74 -9.44
N PHE A 233 -9.02 -5.85 -8.25
CA PHE A 233 -10.40 -5.43 -7.99
C PHE A 233 -10.41 -4.21 -7.07
N PRO A 234 -10.62 -2.99 -7.61
CA PRO A 234 -10.64 -1.79 -6.81
C PRO A 234 -11.88 -1.70 -5.91
N PHE A 235 -11.80 -0.83 -4.91
CA PHE A 235 -12.94 -0.46 -4.08
C PHE A 235 -14.10 0.02 -4.98
N PRO A 236 -15.36 -0.37 -4.70
CA PRO A 236 -16.51 -0.01 -5.52
C PRO A 236 -16.53 1.46 -5.91
N ARG A 237 -16.34 1.73 -7.20
CA ARG A 237 -16.07 3.09 -7.71
C ARG A 237 -17.20 4.07 -7.45
N LYS A 238 -18.44 3.61 -7.42
CA LYS A 238 -19.58 4.46 -7.04
C LYS A 238 -19.41 4.99 -5.62
N PHE A 239 -19.04 4.15 -4.66
CA PHE A 239 -18.82 4.60 -3.27
C PHE A 239 -17.69 5.62 -3.17
N ALA A 240 -16.54 5.36 -3.81
CA ALA A 240 -15.43 6.31 -3.83
C ALA A 240 -15.82 7.65 -4.47
N SER A 241 -16.43 7.63 -5.66
CA SER A 241 -16.78 8.85 -6.40
C SER A 241 -17.85 9.68 -5.70
N PHE A 242 -18.89 9.05 -5.13
CA PHE A 242 -19.94 9.78 -4.42
C PHE A 242 -19.40 10.42 -3.13
N SER A 243 -18.47 9.76 -2.41
CA SER A 243 -17.79 10.37 -1.25
C SER A 243 -17.12 11.68 -1.61
N PHE A 244 -16.30 11.65 -2.67
CA PHE A 244 -15.59 12.82 -3.17
C PHE A 244 -16.56 13.94 -3.57
N VAL A 245 -17.63 13.62 -4.31
CA VAL A 245 -18.65 14.60 -4.73
C VAL A 245 -19.34 15.21 -3.51
N PHE A 246 -19.73 14.43 -2.50
CA PHE A 246 -20.38 14.93 -1.30
C PHE A 246 -19.48 15.86 -0.49
N VAL A 247 -18.19 15.51 -0.35
CA VAL A 247 -17.20 16.38 0.29
C VAL A 247 -17.04 17.68 -0.49
N CYS A 248 -16.96 17.63 -1.83
CA CYS A 248 -16.88 18.82 -2.67
C CYS A 248 -18.10 19.74 -2.50
N ILE A 249 -19.31 19.18 -2.52
CA ILE A 249 -20.55 19.93 -2.31
C ILE A 249 -20.55 20.57 -0.92
N PHE A 250 -20.24 19.80 0.13
CA PHE A 250 -20.23 20.31 1.49
C PHE A 250 -19.21 21.46 1.67
N VAL A 251 -17.97 21.26 1.22
CA VAL A 251 -16.89 22.25 1.32
C VAL A 251 -17.20 23.51 0.50
N PHE A 252 -17.85 23.35 -0.66
CA PHE A 252 -18.33 24.49 -1.45
C PHE A 252 -19.41 25.29 -0.71
N LEU A 253 -20.37 24.61 -0.07
CA LEU A 253 -21.48 25.23 0.65
C LEU A 253 -21.08 25.83 2.02
N LEU A 254 -19.98 25.34 2.60
CA LEU A 254 -19.53 25.67 3.94
C LEU A 254 -19.45 27.18 4.26
N PRO A 255 -18.85 28.05 3.42
CA PRO A 255 -18.72 29.47 3.74
C PRO A 255 -20.06 30.17 3.85
N PHE A 256 -21.06 29.77 3.06
CA PHE A 256 -22.38 30.40 3.00
C PHE A 256 -23.20 30.18 4.29
N GLY A 257 -22.98 29.07 5.00
CA GLY A 257 -23.60 28.86 6.32
C GLY A 257 -22.77 29.47 7.45
N ILE A 258 -21.45 29.32 7.43
CA ILE A 258 -20.59 29.85 8.50
C ILE A 258 -20.68 31.37 8.58
N VAL A 259 -20.64 32.07 7.44
CA VAL A 259 -20.63 33.54 7.42
C VAL A 259 -21.88 34.13 8.08
N ALA A 260 -23.03 33.46 7.95
CA ALA A 260 -24.30 33.86 8.53
C ALA A 260 -24.32 33.74 10.05
N GLU A 261 -23.64 32.74 10.62
CA GLU A 261 -23.57 32.56 12.08
C GLU A 261 -22.62 33.59 12.71
N PHE A 262 -21.48 33.85 12.08
CA PHE A 262 -20.54 34.85 12.57
C PHE A 262 -21.05 36.29 12.38
N SER A 263 -21.86 36.57 11.37
CA SER A 263 -22.44 37.91 11.18
C SER A 263 -23.42 38.30 12.28
N LYS A 264 -24.13 37.33 12.89
CA LYS A 264 -25.01 37.56 14.05
C LYS A 264 -24.26 38.07 15.28
N LEU A 265 -22.96 37.79 15.39
CA LEU A 265 -22.11 38.24 16.50
C LEU A 265 -21.55 39.66 16.30
N GLY A 266 -21.71 40.22 15.09
CA GLY A 266 -21.25 41.55 14.72
C GLY A 266 -20.31 41.54 13.51
N ASP A 267 -20.16 42.70 12.89
CA ASP A 267 -19.49 42.86 11.59
C ASP A 267 -18.01 42.46 11.59
N MET A 268 -17.31 42.71 12.71
CA MET A 268 -15.91 42.33 12.87
C MET A 268 -15.72 40.81 12.93
N PHE A 269 -16.73 40.07 13.42
CA PHE A 269 -16.65 38.62 13.58
C PHE A 269 -16.84 37.87 12.26
N ILE A 270 -17.36 38.53 11.20
CA ILE A 270 -17.46 37.94 9.86
C ILE A 270 -16.10 37.43 9.39
N TRP A 271 -15.01 38.14 9.67
CA TRP A 271 -13.66 37.71 9.27
C TRP A 271 -13.18 36.45 9.97
N LEU A 272 -13.72 36.14 11.17
CA LEU A 272 -13.42 34.91 11.89
C LEU A 272 -14.00 33.67 11.20
N SER A 273 -15.01 33.84 10.33
CA SER A 273 -15.51 32.75 9.48
C SER A 273 -14.40 32.13 8.63
N VAL A 274 -13.43 32.92 8.16
CA VAL A 274 -12.37 32.48 7.25
C VAL A 274 -11.49 31.40 7.88
N PRO A 275 -10.73 31.66 8.97
CA PRO A 275 -9.89 30.64 9.57
C PRO A 275 -10.69 29.44 10.09
N VAL A 276 -11.90 29.65 10.61
CA VAL A 276 -12.75 28.55 11.12
C VAL A 276 -13.21 27.64 9.97
N GLY A 277 -13.78 28.20 8.91
CA GLY A 277 -14.25 27.42 7.76
C GLY A 277 -13.11 26.79 6.98
N MET A 278 -11.93 27.43 6.92
CA MET A 278 -10.73 26.82 6.38
C MET A 278 -10.36 25.53 7.12
N ILE A 279 -10.32 25.56 8.45
CA ILE A 279 -9.97 24.39 9.26
C ILE A 279 -11.03 23.29 9.09
N VAL A 280 -12.32 23.65 9.18
CA VAL A 280 -13.41 22.66 9.02
C VAL A 280 -13.36 22.03 7.63
N GLY A 281 -13.27 22.83 6.56
CA GLY A 281 -13.16 22.31 5.20
C GLY A 281 -11.91 21.45 4.99
N TRP A 282 -10.79 21.85 5.59
CA TRP A 282 -9.55 21.09 5.53
C TRP A 282 -9.66 19.72 6.21
N VAL A 283 -10.35 19.61 7.34
CA VAL A 283 -10.61 18.32 8.01
C VAL A 283 -11.36 17.36 7.07
N TYR A 284 -12.43 17.81 6.40
CA TYR A 284 -13.18 16.95 5.47
C TYR A 284 -12.34 16.52 4.26
N VAL A 285 -11.55 17.44 3.69
CA VAL A 285 -10.63 17.12 2.58
C VAL A 285 -9.59 16.09 3.03
N VAL A 286 -8.98 16.28 4.20
CA VAL A 286 -8.00 15.32 4.76
C VAL A 286 -8.65 13.96 5.00
N MET A 287 -9.86 13.91 5.55
CA MET A 287 -10.58 12.65 5.76
C MET A 287 -10.81 11.90 4.44
N GLU A 288 -11.24 12.59 3.39
CA GLU A 288 -11.43 11.98 2.06
C GLU A 288 -10.12 11.47 1.48
N MET A 289 -9.04 12.24 1.58
CA MET A 289 -7.71 11.85 1.11
C MET A 289 -7.17 10.62 1.85
N ILE A 290 -7.31 10.54 3.17
CA ILE A 290 -6.82 9.40 3.94
C ILE A 290 -7.52 8.11 3.49
N GLY A 291 -8.82 8.17 3.24
CA GLY A 291 -9.58 7.05 2.67
C GLY A 291 -9.03 6.65 1.31
N ASP A 292 -8.98 7.60 0.37
CA ASP A 292 -8.54 7.40 -1.02
C ASP A 292 -7.16 6.75 -1.12
N TYR A 293 -6.15 7.29 -0.43
CA TYR A 293 -4.80 6.72 -0.42
C TYR A 293 -4.69 5.37 0.31
N SER A 294 -5.66 5.02 1.16
CA SER A 294 -5.71 3.70 1.81
C SER A 294 -6.38 2.64 0.92
N GLU A 295 -7.05 3.02 -0.17
CA GLU A 295 -7.73 2.05 -1.03
C GLU A 295 -6.74 1.11 -1.75
N ASN A 296 -5.52 1.56 -2.05
CA ASN A 296 -4.57 0.81 -2.88
C ASN A 296 -3.23 0.58 -2.13
N PRO A 297 -3.03 -0.58 -1.49
CA PRO A 297 -1.88 -0.81 -0.62
C PRO A 297 -0.57 -1.22 -1.34
N PHE A 298 -0.54 -1.20 -2.68
CA PHE A 298 0.55 -1.74 -3.52
C PHE A 298 1.03 -0.79 -4.64
N GLU A 299 0.87 0.53 -4.48
CA GLU A 299 1.30 1.53 -5.48
C GLU A 299 2.80 1.87 -5.40
N GLY A 300 3.45 1.57 -4.28
CA GLY A 300 4.80 2.02 -3.94
C GLY A 300 4.83 3.45 -3.37
N LEU A 301 3.77 3.86 -2.67
CA LEU A 301 3.67 5.14 -1.97
C LEU A 301 3.99 5.01 -0.47
N HIS A 302 3.91 6.13 0.26
CA HIS A 302 4.38 6.21 1.64
C HIS A 302 3.52 5.37 2.61
N ASN A 303 2.23 5.22 2.30
CA ASN A 303 1.24 4.54 3.17
C ASN A 303 1.15 3.04 2.92
N ASP A 304 1.79 2.57 1.85
CA ASP A 304 1.66 1.22 1.33
C ASP A 304 2.41 0.20 2.19
N ILE A 305 2.09 -1.08 1.98
CA ILE A 305 2.79 -2.19 2.62
C ILE A 305 4.27 -2.15 2.25
N PRO A 306 5.20 -2.28 3.23
CA PRO A 306 6.63 -2.19 2.98
C PRO A 306 7.15 -3.51 2.39
N MET A 307 6.72 -3.82 1.17
CA MET A 307 6.99 -5.11 0.52
C MET A 307 8.50 -5.34 0.35
N LEU A 308 9.30 -4.31 0.12
CA LEU A 308 10.75 -4.47 -0.02
C LEU A 308 11.39 -4.94 1.29
N ALA A 309 11.05 -4.31 2.42
CA ALA A 309 11.54 -4.69 3.73
C ALA A 309 11.07 -6.10 4.15
N LEU A 310 9.83 -6.47 3.81
CA LEU A 310 9.30 -7.81 4.07
C LEU A 310 10.03 -8.88 3.25
N CYS A 311 10.23 -8.64 1.95
CA CYS A 311 11.03 -9.54 1.10
C CYS A 311 12.45 -9.69 1.64
N ARG A 312 13.13 -8.58 1.97
CA ARG A 312 14.50 -8.60 2.53
C ARG A 312 14.57 -9.34 3.87
N THR A 313 13.56 -9.22 4.72
CA THR A 313 13.50 -9.95 5.99
C THR A 313 13.46 -11.46 5.74
N ILE A 314 12.60 -11.91 4.82
CA ILE A 314 12.50 -13.33 4.46
C ILE A 314 13.80 -13.80 3.80
N GLU A 315 14.36 -13.00 2.89
CA GLU A 315 15.64 -13.29 2.24
C GLU A 315 16.75 -13.54 3.25
N ILE A 316 16.91 -12.65 4.24
CA ILE A 316 17.91 -12.79 5.31
C ILE A 316 17.69 -14.10 6.08
N ASP A 317 16.45 -14.37 6.50
CA ASP A 317 16.11 -15.57 7.26
C ASP A 317 16.47 -16.84 6.47
N LEU A 318 16.15 -16.88 5.18
CA LEU A 318 16.40 -18.05 4.33
C LEU A 318 17.88 -18.25 3.98
N LEU A 319 18.62 -17.16 3.68
CA LEU A 319 20.06 -17.23 3.45
C LEU A 319 20.82 -17.68 4.71
N GLN A 320 20.39 -17.22 5.90
CA GLN A 320 20.92 -17.70 7.17
C GLN A 320 20.64 -19.18 7.40
N MET A 321 19.43 -19.66 7.06
CA MET A 321 19.10 -21.09 7.15
C MET A 321 19.96 -21.94 6.21
N LEU A 322 20.35 -21.41 5.05
CA LEU A 322 21.28 -22.04 4.12
C LEU A 322 22.75 -21.99 4.57
N GLY A 323 23.08 -21.22 5.62
CA GLY A 323 24.46 -21.03 6.07
C GLY A 323 25.28 -20.13 5.16
N GLU A 324 24.64 -19.33 4.30
CA GLU A 324 25.32 -18.37 3.44
C GLU A 324 26.01 -17.28 4.25
N LYS A 325 27.20 -16.85 3.83
CA LYS A 325 27.97 -15.80 4.51
C LYS A 325 27.66 -14.41 3.99
N ASP A 326 27.32 -14.30 2.71
CA ASP A 326 26.92 -13.05 2.08
C ASP A 326 25.42 -12.80 2.29
N ILE A 327 25.09 -12.30 3.47
CA ILE A 327 23.72 -11.97 3.87
C ILE A 327 23.54 -10.45 3.74
N PRO A 328 22.49 -9.98 3.04
CA PRO A 328 22.25 -8.56 2.88
C PRO A 328 21.79 -7.91 4.19
N ALA A 329 21.97 -6.60 4.31
CA ALA A 329 21.50 -5.87 5.50
C ALA A 329 19.95 -5.71 5.50
N PRO A 330 19.30 -5.67 6.68
CA PRO A 330 17.88 -5.35 6.78
C PRO A 330 17.58 -3.94 6.22
N ILE A 331 16.45 -3.80 5.53
CA ILE A 331 16.02 -2.49 5.02
C ILE A 331 15.69 -1.57 6.18
N GLN A 332 16.38 -0.44 6.24
CA GLN A 332 16.12 0.59 7.24
C GLN A 332 15.15 1.67 6.71
N PRO A 333 14.37 2.29 7.59
CA PRO A 333 13.48 3.39 7.22
C PRO A 333 14.29 4.62 6.78
N LYS A 334 13.98 5.16 5.60
CA LYS A 334 14.58 6.39 5.06
C LYS A 334 13.56 7.52 5.13
N GLU A 335 13.91 8.61 5.83
CA GLU A 335 12.97 9.71 6.15
C GLU A 335 11.64 9.22 6.75
N HIS A 336 11.70 8.26 7.68
CA HIS A 336 10.55 7.70 8.39
C HIS A 336 9.59 6.84 7.56
N VAL A 337 9.94 6.56 6.31
CA VAL A 337 9.21 5.64 5.43
C VAL A 337 10.02 4.37 5.29
N LEU A 338 9.35 3.22 5.39
CA LEU A 338 9.88 1.90 5.08
C LEU A 338 9.25 1.42 3.77
N LEU A 339 10.06 0.95 2.81
CA LEU A 339 9.61 0.49 1.50
C LEU A 339 9.35 -1.01 1.46
#